data_AF-A0A0F9BB30-F1
#
_entry.id   AF-A0A0F9BB30-F1
#
_cell.length_a   1.000
_cell.length_b   1.000
_cell.length_c   1.000
_cell.angle_alpha   90.00
_cell.angle_beta   90.00
_cell.angle_gamma   90.00
#
_symmetry.space_group_name_H-M   'P 1'
#
loop_
_entity.id
_entity.type
_entity.pdbx_description
1 polymer ?
#
loop_
_entity_poly.entity_id
_entity_poly.type
_entity_poly.pdbx_seq_one_letter_code
_entity_poly.pdbx_strand_id
1 'polypeptide(L)'
;MPPLREFADCRERIARAKVHAKALAKAWSRFLEDEPYAPRLRVEDDGTGTLWVEPAHGLPRHLALELGELLYQLRAALDGLVYGAAILETGEDPPPNHQQLEFPICASAADFKNARRKLGPLAEERRAIIETIQPYNAVEGLRPEIVVFSPHRALGILNDWARKDRHRA
;
A
#
# COMPACT_ATOMS: atom_id res chain seq x y z
N MET A 1 -21.42 20.06 -2.12
CA MET A 1 -21.93 18.67 -2.13
C MET A 1 -21.60 18.03 -0.79
N PRO A 2 -22.58 17.49 -0.04
CA PRO A 2 -22.28 16.67 1.13
C PRO A 2 -21.46 15.43 0.71
N PRO A 3 -20.57 14.92 1.58
CA PRO A 3 -19.84 13.69 1.28
C PRO A 3 -20.84 12.53 1.09
N LEU A 4 -20.71 11.81 -0.02
CA LEU A 4 -21.47 10.59 -0.29
C LEU A 4 -21.24 9.59 0.84
N ARG A 5 -22.34 9.10 1.43
CA ARG A 5 -22.32 8.23 2.62
C ARG A 5 -21.63 6.90 2.31
N GLU A 6 -21.75 6.45 1.07
CA GLU A 6 -21.20 5.22 0.52
C GLU A 6 -19.66 5.18 0.57
N PHE A 7 -19.01 6.34 0.73
CA PHE A 7 -17.55 6.45 0.87
C PHE A 7 -17.09 6.93 2.25
N ALA A 8 -17.99 7.05 3.23
CA ALA A 8 -17.63 7.48 4.59
C ALA A 8 -16.62 6.51 5.21
N ASP A 9 -16.92 5.21 5.18
CA ASP A 9 -16.06 4.15 5.71
C ASP A 9 -14.68 4.14 5.04
N CYS A 10 -14.61 4.41 3.74
CA CYS A 10 -13.35 4.53 3.01
C CYS A 10 -12.47 5.65 3.60
N ARG A 11 -13.07 6.80 3.92
CA ARG A 11 -12.36 7.93 4.53
C ARG A 11 -11.94 7.62 5.96
N GLU A 12 -12.77 6.92 6.72
CA GLU A 12 -12.42 6.47 8.07
C GLU A 12 -11.24 5.49 8.05
N ARG A 13 -11.22 4.55 7.11
CA ARG A 13 -10.07 3.65 6.91
C ARG A 13 -8.80 4.42 6.56
N ILE A 14 -8.87 5.42 5.69
CA ILE A 14 -7.73 6.31 5.41
C ILE A 14 -7.31 7.08 6.67
N ALA A 15 -8.24 7.52 7.50
CA ALA A 15 -7.93 8.19 8.76
C ALA A 15 -7.22 7.23 9.75
N ARG A 16 -7.69 5.98 9.86
CA ARG A 16 -7.04 4.93 10.66
C ARG A 16 -5.66 4.57 10.13
N ALA A 17 -5.50 4.44 8.82
CA ALA A 17 -4.20 4.28 8.17
C ALA A 17 -3.22 5.39 8.61
N LYS A 18 -3.66 6.65 8.64
CA LYS A 18 -2.82 7.76 9.14
C LYS A 18 -2.44 7.64 10.61
N VAL A 19 -3.28 7.03 11.46
CA VAL A 19 -2.94 6.75 12.87
C VAL A 19 -1.80 5.74 12.94
N HIS A 20 -1.92 4.61 12.23
CA HIS A 20 -0.87 3.59 12.18
C HIS A 20 0.43 4.12 11.55
N ALA A 21 0.35 4.94 10.51
CA ALA A 21 1.52 5.61 9.94
C ALA A 21 2.26 6.49 10.97
N LYS A 22 1.53 7.23 11.80
CA LYS A 22 2.13 8.04 12.89
C LYS A 22 2.74 7.18 13.97
N ALA A 23 2.06 6.09 14.37
CA ALA A 23 2.57 5.15 15.35
C ALA A 23 3.85 4.47 14.87
N LEU A 24 3.86 3.99 13.62
CA LEU A 24 5.02 3.43 12.92
C LEU A 24 6.18 4.42 12.88
N ALA A 25 5.94 5.67 12.46
CA ALA A 25 6.98 6.70 12.41
C ALA A 25 7.58 6.97 13.79
N LYS A 26 6.74 7.08 14.83
CA LYS A 26 7.19 7.30 16.21
C LYS A 26 8.02 6.13 16.73
N ALA A 27 7.58 4.90 16.47
CA ALA A 27 8.30 3.69 16.84
C ALA A 27 9.65 3.59 16.11
N TRP A 28 9.68 3.95 14.83
CA TRP A 28 10.89 3.95 14.02
C TRP A 28 11.90 4.98 14.52
N SER A 29 11.46 6.20 14.82
CA SER A 29 12.33 7.24 15.39
C SER A 29 12.97 6.78 16.71
N ARG A 30 12.19 6.19 17.61
CA ARG A 30 12.71 5.65 18.89
C ARG A 30 13.71 4.53 18.66
N PHE A 31 13.42 3.61 17.75
CA PHE A 31 14.35 2.53 17.41
C PHE A 31 15.69 3.07 16.90
N LEU A 32 15.68 4.18 16.14
CA LEU A 32 16.92 4.82 15.68
C LEU A 32 17.66 5.59 16.79
N GLU A 33 16.95 6.16 17.76
CA GLU A 33 17.55 6.81 18.94
C GLU A 33 18.34 5.81 19.80
N ASP A 34 17.93 4.54 19.81
CA ASP A 34 18.62 3.46 20.54
C ASP A 34 19.90 2.95 19.83
N GLU A 35 20.40 3.66 18.80
CA GLU A 35 21.57 3.31 17.99
C GLU A 35 21.61 1.80 17.62
N PRO A 36 20.63 1.30 16.86
CA PRO A 36 20.37 -0.13 16.73
C PRO A 36 21.39 -0.85 15.83
N TYR A 37 22.42 -0.15 15.39
CA TYR A 37 23.42 -0.59 14.45
C TYR A 37 24.81 -0.24 14.97
N ALA A 38 25.67 -1.25 15.10
CA ALA A 38 27.04 -1.06 15.54
C ALA A 38 28.01 -1.22 14.36
N PRO A 39 28.97 -0.30 14.16
CA PRO A 39 30.03 -0.50 13.21
C PRO A 39 31.01 -1.55 13.72
N ARG A 40 31.46 -2.43 12.82
CA ARG A 40 32.51 -3.42 13.06
C ARG A 40 33.61 -3.22 12.04
N LEU A 41 34.82 -3.07 12.55
CA LEU A 41 36.03 -2.95 11.75
C LEU A 41 36.90 -4.17 11.99
N ARG A 42 37.34 -4.81 10.92
CA ARG A 42 38.40 -5.80 10.92
C ARG A 42 39.52 -5.30 10.05
N VAL A 43 40.72 -5.24 10.62
CA VAL A 43 41.95 -4.86 9.92
C VAL A 43 42.85 -6.09 9.89
N GLU A 44 43.36 -6.45 8.71
CA GLU A 44 44.30 -7.53 8.49
C GLU A 44 45.75 -7.03 8.65
N ASP A 45 46.70 -7.96 8.80
CA ASP A 45 48.11 -7.65 9.07
C ASP A 45 48.80 -6.87 7.94
N ASP A 46 48.27 -6.91 6.72
CA ASP A 46 48.77 -6.17 5.54
C ASP A 46 48.25 -4.72 5.46
N GLY A 47 47.47 -4.28 6.45
CA GLY A 47 46.89 -2.95 6.51
C GLY A 47 45.59 -2.79 5.72
N THR A 48 45.09 -3.86 5.07
CA THR A 48 43.74 -3.87 4.49
C THR A 48 42.68 -4.07 5.58
N GLY A 49 41.45 -3.67 5.33
CA GLY A 49 40.38 -3.85 6.31
C GLY A 49 38.98 -3.83 5.71
N THR A 50 38.05 -4.44 6.43
CA THR A 50 36.62 -4.46 6.11
C THR A 50 35.84 -3.76 7.22
N LEU A 51 35.01 -2.79 6.82
CA LEU A 51 34.03 -2.14 7.69
C LEU A 51 32.64 -2.66 7.33
N TRP A 52 31.89 -3.16 8.31
CA TRP A 52 30.49 -3.50 8.14
C TRP A 52 29.67 -2.96 9.31
N VAL A 53 28.35 -2.92 9.10
CA VAL A 53 27.38 -2.52 10.12
C VAL A 53 26.55 -3.75 10.47
N GLU A 54 26.46 -4.07 11.75
CA GLU A 54 25.62 -5.16 12.25
C GLU A 54 24.47 -4.62 13.10
N PRO A 55 23.29 -5.26 13.08
CA PRO A 55 22.23 -4.93 14.02
C PRO A 55 22.69 -5.23 15.46
N ALA A 56 22.71 -4.22 16.32
CA ALA A 56 22.94 -4.38 17.75
C ALA A 56 21.72 -5.02 18.43
N HIS A 57 20.52 -4.69 17.93
CA HIS A 57 19.25 -5.20 18.43
C HIS A 57 18.32 -5.59 17.28
N GLY A 58 17.41 -6.54 17.54
CA GLY A 58 16.40 -6.94 16.57
C GLY A 58 15.35 -5.84 16.32
N LEU A 59 14.77 -5.84 15.12
CA LEU A 59 13.71 -4.90 14.77
C LEU A 59 12.48 -5.11 15.68
N PRO A 60 11.97 -4.07 16.35
CA PRO A 60 10.82 -4.22 17.24
C PRO A 60 9.59 -4.79 16.51
N ARG A 61 9.01 -5.87 17.05
CA ARG A 61 7.86 -6.57 16.43
C ARG A 61 6.66 -5.66 16.15
N HIS A 62 6.44 -4.66 17.00
CA HIS A 62 5.33 -3.73 16.83
C HIS A 62 5.45 -2.88 15.55
N LEU A 63 6.66 -2.64 15.01
CA LEU A 63 6.82 -1.95 13.73
C LEU A 63 6.16 -2.74 12.58
N ALA A 64 6.35 -4.06 12.56
CA ALA A 64 5.74 -4.91 11.55
C ALA A 64 4.21 -4.90 11.67
N LEU A 65 3.69 -4.95 12.90
CA LEU A 65 2.24 -4.89 13.15
C LEU A 65 1.63 -3.56 12.70
N GLU A 66 2.24 -2.43 13.06
CA GLU A 66 1.76 -1.11 12.64
C GLU A 66 1.81 -0.94 11.11
N LEU A 67 2.83 -1.49 10.45
CA LEU A 67 2.93 -1.51 9.00
C LEU A 67 1.82 -2.37 8.36
N GLY A 68 1.58 -3.57 8.89
CA GLY A 68 0.51 -4.46 8.43
C GLY A 68 -0.87 -3.80 8.53
N GLU A 69 -1.17 -3.18 9.68
CA GLU A 69 -2.42 -2.44 9.89
C GLU A 69 -2.56 -1.24 8.94
N LEU A 70 -1.49 -0.47 8.75
CA LEU A 70 -1.46 0.63 7.77
C LEU A 70 -1.83 0.12 6.36
N LEU A 71 -1.18 -0.95 5.90
CA LEU A 71 -1.40 -1.51 4.56
C LEU A 71 -2.80 -2.09 4.42
N TYR A 72 -3.28 -2.79 5.43
CA TYR A 72 -4.62 -3.36 5.48
C TYR A 72 -5.69 -2.28 5.35
N GLN A 73 -5.60 -1.20 6.13
CA GLN A 73 -6.58 -0.12 6.09
C GLN A 73 -6.61 0.56 4.72
N LEU A 74 -5.46 0.77 4.08
CA LEU A 74 -5.38 1.36 2.74
C LEU A 74 -5.98 0.44 1.67
N ARG A 75 -5.70 -0.87 1.71
CA ARG A 75 -6.32 -1.84 0.79
C ARG A 75 -7.83 -1.91 0.99
N ALA A 76 -8.29 -2.01 2.22
CA ALA A 76 -9.71 -2.05 2.53
C ALA A 76 -10.45 -0.75 2.13
N ALA A 77 -9.78 0.41 2.16
CA ALA A 77 -10.35 1.65 1.65
C ALA A 77 -10.54 1.65 0.12
N LEU A 78 -9.60 1.04 -0.63
CA LEU A 78 -9.73 0.89 -2.07
C LEU A 78 -10.84 -0.10 -2.44
N ASP A 79 -10.92 -1.23 -1.75
CA ASP A 79 -11.97 -2.23 -1.98
C ASP A 79 -13.35 -1.68 -1.63
N GLY A 80 -13.45 -0.95 -0.52
CA GLY A 80 -14.66 -0.22 -0.14
C GLY A 80 -15.08 0.83 -1.17
N LEU A 81 -14.13 1.45 -1.88
CA LEU A 81 -14.44 2.39 -2.96
C LEU A 81 -15.11 1.68 -4.15
N VAL A 82 -14.66 0.47 -4.52
CA VAL A 82 -15.33 -0.32 -5.57
C VAL A 82 -16.72 -0.75 -5.10
N TYR A 83 -16.84 -1.20 -3.84
CA TYR A 83 -18.11 -1.60 -3.26
C TYR A 83 -19.13 -0.44 -3.24
N GLY A 84 -18.74 0.73 -2.71
CA GLY A 84 -19.61 1.91 -2.66
C GLY A 84 -19.98 2.43 -4.05
N ALA A 85 -19.05 2.39 -5.02
CA ALA A 85 -19.37 2.72 -6.41
C ALA A 85 -20.38 1.73 -7.01
N ALA A 86 -20.25 0.43 -6.72
CA ALA A 86 -21.21 -0.58 -7.17
C ALA A 86 -22.62 -0.35 -6.59
N ILE A 87 -22.74 0.03 -5.30
CA ILE A 87 -24.04 0.42 -4.72
C ILE A 87 -24.65 1.60 -5.48
N LEU A 88 -23.87 2.65 -5.72
CA LEU A 88 -24.37 3.85 -6.41
C LEU A 88 -24.84 3.58 -7.84
N GLU A 89 -24.18 2.65 -8.54
CA GLU A 89 -24.54 2.32 -9.91
C GLU A 89 -25.71 1.33 -10.03
N THR A 90 -25.82 0.40 -9.09
CA THR A 90 -26.89 -0.62 -9.12
C THR A 90 -28.13 -0.22 -8.34
N GLY A 91 -27.99 0.69 -7.37
CA GLY A 91 -29.04 1.04 -6.42
C GLY A 91 -29.29 -0.03 -5.34
N GLU A 92 -28.43 -1.05 -5.24
CA GLU A 92 -28.59 -2.20 -4.35
C GLU A 92 -27.48 -2.25 -3.27
N ASP A 93 -27.85 -2.58 -2.04
CA ASP A 93 -26.91 -2.88 -0.94
C ASP A 93 -27.36 -4.18 -0.21
N PRO A 94 -26.64 -5.29 -0.36
CA PRO A 94 -25.35 -5.43 -1.04
C PRO A 94 -25.47 -5.44 -2.58
N PRO A 95 -24.47 -4.92 -3.31
CA PRO A 95 -24.48 -4.94 -4.77
C PRO A 95 -24.33 -6.36 -5.34
N PRO A 96 -24.72 -6.59 -6.61
CA PRO A 96 -24.52 -7.85 -7.31
C PRO A 96 -23.06 -8.33 -7.26
N ASN A 97 -22.86 -9.62 -6.97
CA ASN A 97 -21.53 -10.23 -6.84
C ASN A 97 -20.60 -9.55 -5.82
N HIS A 98 -21.14 -8.90 -4.78
CA HIS A 98 -20.39 -8.15 -3.77
C HIS A 98 -19.14 -8.87 -3.20
N GLN A 99 -19.19 -10.20 -3.04
CA GLN A 99 -18.07 -11.00 -2.53
C GLN A 99 -16.85 -11.05 -3.46
N GLN A 100 -17.04 -10.74 -4.74
CA GLN A 100 -15.97 -10.73 -5.74
C GLN A 100 -15.46 -9.32 -6.03
N LEU A 101 -16.07 -8.28 -5.43
CA LEU A 101 -15.68 -6.90 -5.65
C LEU A 101 -14.39 -6.61 -4.89
N GLU A 102 -13.42 -6.07 -5.60
CA GLU A 102 -12.12 -5.69 -5.07
C GLU A 102 -11.50 -4.67 -6.01
N PHE A 103 -10.72 -3.72 -5.47
CA PHE A 103 -9.93 -2.82 -6.27
C PHE A 103 -8.68 -3.56 -6.82
N PRO A 104 -8.60 -3.78 -8.15
CA PRO A 104 -7.46 -4.44 -8.74
C PRO A 104 -6.23 -3.53 -8.71
N ILE A 105 -5.09 -4.10 -8.31
CA ILE A 105 -3.77 -3.50 -8.53
C ILE A 105 -2.96 -4.49 -9.36
N CYS A 106 -2.77 -4.16 -10.62
CA CYS A 106 -2.22 -5.06 -11.64
C CYS A 106 -0.84 -4.58 -12.12
N ALA A 107 0.06 -5.52 -12.39
CA ALA A 107 1.39 -5.24 -12.92
C ALA A 107 1.43 -5.23 -14.46
N SER A 108 0.33 -5.62 -15.13
CA SER A 108 0.20 -5.60 -16.58
C SER A 108 -1.26 -5.39 -17.03
N ALA A 109 -1.44 -4.95 -18.27
CA ALA A 109 -2.77 -4.84 -18.89
C ALA A 109 -3.48 -6.21 -19.01
N ALA A 110 -2.72 -7.30 -19.22
CA ALA A 110 -3.28 -8.65 -19.26
C ALA A 110 -3.87 -9.06 -17.90
N ASP A 111 -3.17 -8.76 -16.80
CA ASP A 111 -3.67 -8.99 -15.45
C ASP A 111 -4.93 -8.18 -15.17
N PHE A 112 -4.95 -6.92 -15.63
CA PHE A 112 -6.11 -6.04 -15.47
C PHE A 112 -7.33 -6.58 -16.21
N LYS A 113 -7.15 -7.05 -17.46
CA LYS A 113 -8.21 -7.69 -18.25
C LYS A 113 -8.83 -8.88 -17.49
N ASN A 114 -8.01 -9.70 -16.85
CA ASN A 114 -8.48 -10.84 -16.03
C ASN A 114 -9.16 -10.39 -14.74
N ALA A 115 -8.66 -9.32 -14.12
CA ALA A 115 -9.20 -8.77 -12.88
C ALA A 115 -10.47 -7.93 -13.10
N ARG A 116 -10.80 -7.56 -14.34
CA ARG A 116 -11.95 -6.72 -14.71
C ARG A 116 -13.30 -7.25 -14.20
N ARG A 117 -13.42 -8.57 -14.03
CA ARG A 117 -14.61 -9.21 -13.41
C ARG A 117 -14.88 -8.73 -11.98
N LYS A 118 -13.85 -8.31 -11.24
CA LYS A 118 -13.94 -7.75 -9.88
C LYS A 118 -14.56 -6.35 -9.86
N LEU A 119 -14.74 -5.73 -11.02
CA LEU A 119 -15.39 -4.44 -11.21
C LEU A 119 -16.75 -4.59 -11.94
N GLY A 120 -17.32 -5.80 -11.94
CA GLY A 120 -18.46 -6.20 -12.78
C GLY A 120 -19.71 -5.28 -12.72
N PRO A 121 -20.07 -4.69 -11.56
CA PRO A 121 -21.19 -3.75 -11.50
C PRO A 121 -20.89 -2.35 -12.00
N LEU A 122 -19.62 -1.96 -12.12
CA LEU A 122 -19.22 -0.59 -12.50
C LEU A 122 -19.36 -0.38 -14.01
N ALA A 123 -19.71 0.83 -14.44
CA ALA A 123 -19.80 1.21 -15.84
C ALA A 123 -18.40 1.35 -16.45
N GLU A 124 -18.35 1.24 -17.77
CA GLU A 124 -17.10 1.17 -18.53
C GLU A 124 -16.20 2.39 -18.27
N GLU A 125 -16.77 3.58 -18.11
CA GLU A 125 -16.00 4.80 -17.85
C GLU A 125 -15.28 4.72 -16.49
N ARG A 126 -15.91 4.12 -15.47
CA ARG A 126 -15.32 4.01 -14.12
C ARG A 126 -14.23 2.95 -14.10
N ARG A 127 -14.45 1.85 -14.81
CA ARG A 127 -13.42 0.82 -15.03
C ARG A 127 -12.21 1.40 -15.74
N ALA A 128 -12.42 2.21 -16.78
CA ALA A 128 -11.34 2.88 -17.51
C ALA A 128 -10.57 3.84 -16.60
N ILE A 129 -11.23 4.62 -15.73
CA ILE A 129 -10.55 5.47 -14.74
C ILE A 129 -9.66 4.62 -13.81
N ILE A 130 -10.18 3.51 -13.27
CA ILE A 130 -9.39 2.60 -12.43
C ILE A 130 -8.20 2.02 -13.21
N GLU A 131 -8.37 1.73 -14.49
CA GLU A 131 -7.31 1.24 -15.37
C GLU A 131 -6.21 2.29 -15.57
N THR A 132 -6.57 3.56 -15.75
CA THR A 132 -5.59 4.63 -16.00
C THR A 132 -4.54 4.73 -14.90
N ILE A 133 -4.93 4.56 -13.63
CA ILE A 133 -4.03 4.71 -12.47
C ILE A 133 -3.23 3.45 -12.14
N GLN A 134 -3.38 2.36 -12.89
CA GLN A 134 -2.69 1.10 -12.60
C GLN A 134 -1.16 1.26 -12.63
N PRO A 135 -0.42 0.47 -11.82
CA PRO A 135 1.04 0.55 -11.73
C PRO A 135 1.79 0.44 -13.07
N TYR A 136 1.30 -0.39 -14.00
CA TYR A 136 1.94 -0.57 -15.31
C TYR A 136 1.85 0.65 -16.23
N ASN A 137 1.04 1.66 -15.87
CA ASN A 137 0.99 2.94 -16.58
C ASN A 137 1.95 3.98 -15.97
N ALA A 138 2.80 3.59 -15.02
CA ALA A 138 3.79 4.50 -14.44
C ALA A 138 4.76 5.02 -15.51
N VAL A 139 4.90 6.34 -15.59
CA VAL A 139 5.86 6.99 -16.49
C VAL A 139 7.28 6.73 -16.01
N GLU A 140 8.11 6.18 -16.88
CA GLU A 140 9.55 6.03 -16.65
C GLU A 140 10.28 7.37 -16.73
N GLY A 141 11.40 7.51 -16.00
CA GLY A 141 12.24 8.72 -16.07
C GLY A 141 11.66 9.97 -15.39
N LEU A 142 10.61 9.82 -14.57
CA LEU A 142 10.13 10.92 -13.72
C LEU A 142 11.23 11.36 -12.75
N ARG A 143 11.34 12.68 -12.55
CA ARG A 143 12.29 13.26 -11.59
C ARG A 143 11.97 12.77 -10.16
N PRO A 144 12.96 12.44 -9.32
CA PRO A 144 12.77 11.87 -7.98
C PRO A 144 11.71 12.57 -7.14
N GLU A 145 11.66 13.90 -7.19
CA GLU A 145 10.71 14.75 -6.46
C GLU A 145 9.25 14.58 -6.89
N ILE A 146 9.00 14.16 -8.14
CA ILE A 146 7.65 13.88 -8.66
C ILE A 146 7.28 12.42 -8.43
N VAL A 147 8.27 11.51 -8.46
CA VAL A 147 8.01 10.06 -8.33
C VAL A 147 7.26 9.71 -7.05
N VAL A 148 7.50 10.43 -5.95
CA VAL A 148 6.83 10.18 -4.66
C VAL A 148 5.33 10.49 -4.66
N PHE A 149 4.86 11.32 -5.60
CA PHE A 149 3.44 11.69 -5.74
C PHE A 149 2.73 10.89 -6.85
N SER A 150 3.43 9.95 -7.51
CA SER A 150 2.84 9.13 -8.57
C SER A 150 1.83 8.13 -8.00
N PRO A 151 0.53 8.20 -8.37
CA PRO A 151 -0.47 7.26 -7.89
C PRO A 151 -0.19 5.83 -8.39
N HIS A 152 0.34 5.69 -9.61
CA HIS A 152 0.73 4.39 -10.18
C HIS A 152 1.75 3.68 -9.30
N ARG A 153 2.79 4.40 -8.88
CA ARG A 153 3.84 3.86 -8.02
C ARG A 153 3.32 3.60 -6.61
N ALA A 154 2.50 4.50 -6.07
CA ALA A 154 1.91 4.33 -4.75
C ALA A 154 1.05 3.05 -4.67
N LEU A 155 0.22 2.78 -5.69
CA LEU A 155 -0.55 1.54 -5.78
C LEU A 155 0.36 0.32 -5.89
N GLY A 156 1.42 0.38 -6.72
CA GLY A 156 2.39 -0.70 -6.86
C GLY A 156 3.06 -1.05 -5.53
N ILE A 157 3.58 -0.03 -4.83
CA ILE A 157 4.22 -0.18 -3.51
C ILE A 157 3.23 -0.78 -2.51
N LEU A 158 2.00 -0.25 -2.44
CA LEU A 158 0.97 -0.76 -1.53
C LEU A 158 0.70 -2.24 -1.76
N ASN A 159 0.52 -2.66 -3.02
CA ASN A 159 0.24 -4.05 -3.36
C ASN A 159 1.42 -4.96 -3.03
N ASP A 160 2.64 -4.56 -3.38
CA ASP A 160 3.85 -5.34 -3.12
C ASP A 160 4.08 -5.52 -1.62
N TRP A 161 3.89 -4.46 -0.84
CA TRP A 161 4.11 -4.50 0.60
C TRP A 161 3.00 -5.29 1.31
N ALA A 162 1.73 -5.11 0.93
CA ALA A 162 0.62 -5.89 1.47
C ALA A 162 0.74 -7.40 1.16
N ARG A 163 1.32 -7.77 0.02
CA ARG A 163 1.62 -9.17 -0.29
C ARG A 163 2.77 -9.70 0.58
N LYS A 164 3.87 -8.95 0.70
CA LYS A 164 5.01 -9.33 1.54
C LYS A 164 4.62 -9.51 3.01
N ASP A 165 3.78 -8.63 3.53
CA ASP A 165 3.28 -8.69 4.91
C ASP A 165 2.51 -10.00 5.19
N ARG A 166 1.55 -10.35 4.32
CA ARG A 166 0.78 -11.60 4.45
C ARG A 166 1.62 -12.87 4.43
N HIS A 167 2.75 -12.88 3.71
CA HIS A 167 3.65 -14.03 3.65
C HIS A 167 4.67 -14.07 4.81
N ARG A 168 4.73 -13.02 5.63
CA ARG A 168 5.63 -12.90 6.79
C ARG A 168 4.92 -13.06 8.14
N ALA A 169 3.59 -13.13 8.14
CA ALA A 169 2.76 -13.34 9.32
C ALA A 169 2.75 -14.80 9.79
#